data_AF-A0A8J7JDA4-F1
#
_entry.id   AF-A0A8J7JDA4-F1
#
_cell.length_a   1.000
_cell.length_b   1.000
_cell.length_c   1.000
_cell.angle_alpha   90.00
_cell.angle_beta   90.00
_cell.angle_gamma   90.00
#
_symmetry.space_group_name_H-M   'P 1'
#
loop_
_entity.id
_entity.type
_entity.pdbx_description
1 polymer ?
#
loop_
_entity_poly.entity_id
_entity_poly.type
_entity_poly.pdbx_seq_one_letter_code
_entity_poly.pdbx_strand_id
1 'polypeptide(L)'
;MALKHLVSVMLGLATVSIGTVANAQAASTDPTLAVDRAEWVDSAVQATSRDNLAQEIAQLAVERVLLGVRFTQDHPIVEQLNQRQQGLEARFAELYPNDQDLLDAATASVIESKLAETELLYTANQSKYVDEHPIQQRLKAEIEALRQHLYALL
;
A
#
# COMPACT_ATOMS: atom_id res chain seq x y z
N MET A 1 -16.28 -46.29 -24.98
CA MET A 1 -16.39 -45.36 -23.84
C MET A 1 -15.96 -43.99 -24.32
N ALA A 2 -16.85 -43.01 -24.21
CA ALA A 2 -16.69 -41.65 -24.73
C ALA A 2 -16.69 -40.65 -23.56
N LEU A 3 -15.69 -39.77 -23.51
CA LEU A 3 -15.69 -38.45 -22.86
C LEU A 3 -14.86 -37.58 -23.84
N LYS A 4 -15.34 -36.57 -24.58
CA LYS A 4 -16.26 -35.43 -24.39
C LYS A 4 -15.77 -34.34 -23.42
N HIS A 5 -15.59 -33.15 -24.03
CA HIS A 5 -15.42 -31.77 -23.55
C HIS A 5 -13.98 -31.28 -23.30
N LEU A 6 -13.38 -30.43 -24.17
CA LEU A 6 -13.62 -28.97 -24.42
C LEU A 6 -13.49 -28.14 -23.14
N VAL A 7 -12.41 -27.35 -23.02
CA VAL A 7 -12.51 -25.88 -22.96
C VAL A 7 -11.22 -25.29 -23.55
N SER A 8 -11.42 -24.49 -24.59
CA SER A 8 -10.50 -23.53 -25.17
C SER A 8 -10.50 -22.27 -24.29
N VAL A 9 -9.34 -21.78 -23.87
CA VAL A 9 -9.20 -20.39 -23.44
C VAL A 9 -8.00 -19.80 -24.18
N MET A 10 -8.33 -18.98 -25.19
CA MET A 10 -7.43 -18.00 -25.76
C MET A 10 -7.02 -17.00 -24.67
N LEU A 11 -5.73 -16.85 -24.42
CA LEU A 11 -5.20 -15.57 -23.96
C LEU A 11 -4.38 -14.98 -25.12
N GLY A 12 -4.98 -13.97 -25.75
CA GLY A 12 -4.29 -13.10 -26.69
C GLY A 12 -3.23 -12.30 -25.96
N LEU A 13 -1.96 -12.62 -26.21
CA LEU A 13 -0.84 -11.74 -25.90
C LEU A 13 -0.86 -10.59 -26.92
N ALA A 14 -1.37 -9.44 -26.50
CA ALA A 14 -1.16 -8.19 -27.20
C ALA A 14 0.33 -7.83 -27.07
N THR A 15 1.06 -7.94 -28.18
CA THR A 15 2.42 -7.42 -28.36
C THR A 15 2.37 -5.91 -28.26
N VAL A 16 2.93 -5.34 -27.19
CA VAL A 16 3.25 -3.91 -27.12
C VAL A 16 4.68 -3.74 -27.63
N SER A 17 4.81 -3.13 -28.80
CA SER A 17 6.09 -2.69 -29.35
C SER A 17 6.69 -1.59 -28.48
N ILE A 18 7.79 -1.90 -27.79
CA ILE A 18 8.63 -0.90 -27.14
C ILE A 18 9.64 -0.41 -28.19
N GLY A 19 9.46 0.85 -28.62
CA GLY A 19 10.43 1.55 -29.43
C GLY A 19 11.74 1.73 -28.66
N THR A 20 12.82 1.22 -29.23
CA THR A 20 14.19 1.46 -28.78
C THR A 20 14.57 2.92 -28.96
N VAL A 21 15.05 3.58 -27.90
CA VAL A 21 16.00 4.69 -28.05
C VAL A 21 17.19 4.42 -27.14
N ALA A 22 18.32 4.12 -27.78
CA ALA A 22 19.61 3.95 -27.15
C ALA A 22 20.12 5.31 -26.63
N ASN A 23 20.66 5.33 -25.43
CA ASN A 23 21.90 6.06 -25.19
C ASN A 23 22.73 5.34 -24.12
N ALA A 24 23.80 4.71 -24.57
CA ALA A 24 24.81 4.09 -23.73
C ALA A 24 25.89 5.13 -23.42
N GLN A 25 26.33 5.20 -22.17
CA GLN A 25 27.74 5.44 -21.83
C GLN A 25 28.03 4.99 -20.39
N ALA A 26 29.24 4.46 -20.21
CA ALA A 26 29.56 3.32 -19.37
C ALA A 26 30.64 3.60 -18.31
N ALA A 27 30.90 2.56 -17.49
CA ALA A 27 32.10 2.21 -16.67
C ALA A 27 31.84 2.23 -15.14
N SER A 28 31.61 1.07 -14.50
CA SER A 28 32.58 0.15 -13.84
C SER A 28 33.33 0.81 -12.66
N THR A 29 33.36 0.35 -11.41
CA THR A 29 33.68 -0.95 -10.74
C THR A 29 33.35 -0.70 -9.25
N ASP A 30 32.74 -1.55 -8.42
CA ASP A 30 33.22 -2.80 -7.80
C ASP A 30 32.13 -3.17 -6.74
N PRO A 31 31.82 -4.44 -6.46
CA PRO A 31 30.72 -4.84 -5.60
C PRO A 31 31.16 -5.02 -4.14
N THR A 32 30.17 -5.05 -3.24
CA THR A 32 30.27 -5.43 -1.82
C THR A 32 30.55 -4.27 -0.86
N LEU A 33 29.48 -3.61 -0.41
CA LEU A 33 29.01 -3.62 0.98
C LEU A 33 27.58 -3.04 0.96
N ALA A 34 26.61 -3.94 1.12
CA ALA A 34 25.19 -3.71 0.94
C ALA A 34 24.68 -2.52 1.78
N VAL A 35 24.28 -1.48 1.06
CA VAL A 35 23.51 -0.34 1.53
C VAL A 35 22.06 -0.80 1.65
N ASP A 36 21.66 -1.27 2.83
CA ASP A 36 20.27 -1.57 3.17
C ASP A 36 19.54 -0.27 3.56
N ARG A 37 19.63 0.73 2.68
CA ARG A 37 19.11 2.08 2.89
C ARG A 37 18.45 2.58 1.61
N ALA A 38 17.14 2.74 1.74
CA ALA A 38 16.28 3.58 0.92
C ALA A 38 16.22 3.22 -0.57
N GLU A 39 15.37 2.25 -0.89
CA GLU A 39 14.72 2.22 -2.20
C GLU A 39 13.60 3.29 -2.21
N TRP A 40 14.02 4.55 -2.14
CA TRP A 40 13.25 5.71 -2.59
C TRP A 40 13.80 6.07 -3.96
N VAL A 41 13.26 5.48 -5.03
CA VAL A 41 13.48 5.96 -6.40
C VAL A 41 12.15 5.98 -7.13
N ASP A 42 11.58 7.17 -7.12
CA ASP A 42 11.13 7.92 -8.29
C ASP A 42 10.27 7.18 -9.32
N SER A 43 8.96 7.38 -9.20
CA SER A 43 8.01 7.21 -10.29
C SER A 43 7.27 8.53 -10.51
N ALA A 44 8.02 9.60 -10.76
CA ALA A 44 7.45 10.83 -11.29
C ALA A 44 7.06 10.65 -12.76
N VAL A 45 5.82 11.04 -13.06
CA VAL A 45 5.21 11.24 -14.39
C VAL A 45 4.62 10.00 -15.07
N GLN A 46 3.72 9.30 -14.37
CA GLN A 46 2.51 8.79 -15.02
C GLN A 46 1.38 9.77 -14.74
N ALA A 47 0.48 9.97 -15.71
CA ALA A 47 -0.80 10.63 -15.44
C ALA A 47 -1.42 9.94 -14.22
N THR A 48 -1.38 10.61 -13.05
CA THR A 48 -1.93 10.04 -11.83
C THR A 48 -3.43 9.98 -12.07
N SER A 49 -3.93 8.82 -12.47
CA SER A 49 -5.36 8.62 -12.60
C SER A 49 -5.98 8.96 -11.25
N ARG A 50 -7.20 9.52 -11.28
CA ARG A 50 -7.97 9.84 -10.08
C ARG A 50 -7.92 8.69 -9.05
N ASP A 51 -8.11 7.47 -9.53
CA ASP A 51 -8.12 6.27 -8.70
C ASP A 51 -6.74 5.95 -8.11
N ASN A 52 -5.65 6.18 -8.85
CA ASN A 52 -4.29 6.01 -8.32
C ASN A 52 -3.98 7.01 -7.22
N LEU A 53 -4.42 8.27 -7.36
CA LEU A 53 -4.22 9.29 -6.33
C LEU A 53 -5.03 8.96 -5.06
N ALA A 54 -6.29 8.57 -5.22
CA ALA A 54 -7.11 8.09 -4.10
C ALA A 54 -6.48 6.88 -3.40
N GLN A 55 -5.96 5.93 -4.17
CA GLN A 55 -5.31 4.74 -3.64
C GLN A 55 -4.01 5.06 -2.88
N GLU A 56 -3.20 6.00 -3.39
CA GLU A 56 -1.97 6.43 -2.70
C GLU A 56 -2.29 7.11 -1.37
N ILE A 57 -3.29 7.99 -1.35
CA ILE A 57 -3.75 8.64 -0.11
C ILE A 57 -4.26 7.57 0.88
N ALA A 58 -5.08 6.63 0.42
CA ALA A 58 -5.60 5.54 1.22
C ALA A 58 -4.48 4.67 1.84
N GLN A 59 -3.44 4.37 1.08
CA GLN A 59 -2.27 3.63 1.58
C GLN A 59 -1.53 4.39 2.68
N LEU A 60 -1.30 5.70 2.49
CA LEU A 60 -0.68 6.54 3.50
C LEU A 60 -1.55 6.64 4.75
N ALA A 61 -2.87 6.79 4.61
CA ALA A 61 -3.80 6.82 5.75
C ALA A 61 -3.68 5.54 6.60
N VAL A 62 -3.64 4.37 5.97
CA VAL A 62 -3.45 3.08 6.66
C VAL A 62 -2.08 2.98 7.31
N GLU A 63 -1.01 3.37 6.62
CA GLU A 63 0.33 3.36 7.19
C GLU A 63 0.44 4.29 8.40
N ARG A 64 -0.20 5.47 8.36
CA ARG A 64 -0.31 6.37 9.51
C ARG A 64 -0.95 5.70 10.72
N VAL A 65 -2.07 5.01 10.51
CA VAL A 65 -2.79 4.29 11.57
C VAL A 65 -1.88 3.25 12.21
N LEU A 66 -1.17 2.46 11.41
CA LEU A 66 -0.26 1.43 11.90
C LEU A 66 0.96 1.99 12.62
N LEU A 67 1.53 3.11 12.13
CA LEU A 67 2.63 3.80 12.80
C LEU A 67 2.18 4.44 14.11
N GLY A 68 0.94 4.93 14.21
CA GLY A 68 0.36 5.49 15.42
C GLY A 68 0.26 4.50 16.58
N VAL A 69 0.28 3.19 16.31
CA VAL A 69 0.37 2.15 17.35
C VAL A 69 1.76 2.11 18.00
N ARG A 70 2.80 2.56 17.29
CA ARG A 70 4.21 2.36 17.67
C ARG A 70 4.93 3.66 18.01
N PHE A 71 4.46 4.76 17.44
CA PHE A 71 5.09 6.07 17.52
C PHE A 71 4.08 7.13 17.94
N THR A 72 4.57 8.16 18.61
CA THR A 72 3.78 9.38 18.87
C THR A 72 3.63 10.20 17.60
N GLN A 73 2.66 11.12 17.58
CA GLN A 73 2.41 11.99 16.43
C GLN A 73 3.61 12.88 16.07
N ASP A 74 4.42 13.26 17.07
CA ASP A 74 5.63 14.09 16.89
C ASP A 74 6.85 13.29 16.40
N HIS A 75 6.70 11.98 16.18
CA HIS A 75 7.80 11.18 15.66
C HIS A 75 8.09 11.59 14.21
N PRO A 76 9.36 11.81 13.82
CA PRO A 76 9.69 12.34 12.48
C PRO A 76 9.12 11.54 11.30
N ILE A 77 9.01 10.21 11.46
CA ILE A 77 8.42 9.34 10.43
C ILE A 77 6.92 9.61 10.27
N VAL A 78 6.21 9.80 11.39
CA VAL A 78 4.77 10.08 11.37
C VAL A 78 4.54 11.48 10.80
N GLU A 79 5.38 12.45 11.16
CA GLU A 79 5.31 13.81 10.62
C GLU A 79 5.52 13.85 9.11
N GLN A 80 6.56 13.18 8.59
CA GLN A 80 6.82 13.11 7.15
C GLN A 80 5.66 12.46 6.39
N LEU A 81 5.09 11.40 6.95
CA LEU A 81 3.95 10.72 6.35
C LEU A 81 2.69 11.61 6.36
N ASN A 82 2.44 12.33 7.45
CA ASN A 82 1.36 13.30 7.54
C ASN A 82 1.48 14.41 6.50
N GLN A 83 2.68 14.97 6.34
CA GLN A 83 2.93 16.02 5.36
C GLN A 83 2.69 15.52 3.93
N ARG A 84 3.14 14.30 3.61
CA ARG A 84 2.89 13.68 2.30
C ARG A 84 1.39 13.45 2.07
N GLN A 85 0.71 12.86 3.04
CA GLN A 85 -0.72 12.60 2.96
C GLN A 85 -1.51 13.90 2.74
N GLN A 86 -1.28 14.93 3.55
CA GLN A 86 -1.95 16.23 3.41
C GLN A 86 -1.69 16.89 2.06
N GLY A 87 -0.48 16.79 1.52
CA GLY A 87 -0.16 17.32 0.20
C GLY A 87 -0.94 16.61 -0.92
N LEU A 88 -1.08 15.28 -0.84
CA LEU A 88 -1.85 14.51 -1.81
C LEU A 88 -3.36 14.73 -1.65
N GLU A 89 -3.88 14.82 -0.42
CA GLU A 89 -5.28 15.17 -0.12
C GLU A 89 -5.64 16.55 -0.67
N ALA A 90 -4.78 17.56 -0.44
CA ALA A 90 -4.99 18.90 -0.97
C ALA A 90 -5.02 18.89 -2.51
N ARG A 91 -4.10 18.16 -3.14
CA ARG A 91 -4.07 17.99 -4.59
C ARG A 91 -5.30 17.24 -5.12
N PHE A 92 -5.77 16.22 -4.40
CA PHE A 92 -6.97 15.47 -4.76
C PHE A 92 -8.21 16.36 -4.67
N ALA A 93 -8.36 17.14 -3.61
CA ALA A 93 -9.46 18.07 -3.43
C ALA A 93 -9.46 19.20 -4.49
N GLU A 94 -8.28 19.66 -4.92
CA GLU A 94 -8.16 20.64 -6.00
C GLU A 94 -8.57 20.08 -7.37
N LEU A 95 -8.15 18.84 -7.68
CA LEU A 95 -8.43 18.20 -8.98
C LEU A 95 -9.83 17.57 -9.06
N TYR A 96 -10.36 17.09 -7.93
CA TYR A 96 -11.58 16.28 -7.85
C TYR A 96 -12.47 16.70 -6.65
N PRO A 97 -12.96 17.95 -6.60
CA PRO A 97 -13.62 18.53 -5.42
C PRO A 97 -14.93 17.84 -4.98
N ASN A 98 -15.54 17.02 -5.85
CA ASN A 98 -16.78 16.30 -5.56
C ASN A 98 -16.57 14.79 -5.34
N ASP A 99 -15.32 14.31 -5.35
CA ASP A 99 -15.02 12.87 -5.32
C ASP A 99 -14.50 12.43 -3.95
N GLN A 100 -14.91 13.09 -2.86
CA GLN A 100 -14.55 12.68 -1.50
C GLN A 100 -15.03 11.25 -1.21
N ASP A 101 -16.21 10.87 -1.68
CA ASP A 101 -16.75 9.51 -1.56
C ASP A 101 -15.81 8.45 -2.18
N LEU A 102 -15.11 8.80 -3.27
CA LEU A 102 -14.12 7.90 -3.89
C LEU A 102 -12.90 7.72 -2.98
N LEU A 103 -12.43 8.80 -2.37
CA LEU A 103 -11.31 8.75 -1.44
C LEU A 103 -11.66 7.95 -0.19
N ASP A 104 -12.85 8.15 0.36
CA ASP A 104 -13.33 7.41 1.53
C ASP A 104 -13.52 5.93 1.20
N ALA A 105 -14.10 5.60 0.04
CA ALA A 105 -14.24 4.21 -0.42
C ALA A 105 -12.88 3.53 -0.68
N ALA A 106 -11.92 4.25 -1.27
CA ALA A 106 -10.56 3.74 -1.45
C ALA A 106 -9.89 3.49 -0.09
N THR A 107 -10.05 4.41 0.86
CA THR A 107 -9.50 4.28 2.21
C THR A 107 -10.11 3.10 2.96
N ALA A 108 -11.44 2.94 2.92
CA ALA A 108 -12.14 1.80 3.51
C ALA A 108 -11.65 0.47 2.92
N SER A 109 -11.54 0.37 1.59
CA SER A 109 -11.06 -0.83 0.90
C SER A 109 -9.62 -1.22 1.32
N VAL A 110 -8.72 -0.25 1.44
CA VAL A 110 -7.34 -0.52 1.90
C VAL A 110 -7.32 -0.92 3.38
N ILE A 111 -8.15 -0.30 4.23
CA ILE A 111 -8.26 -0.70 5.64
C ILE A 111 -8.79 -2.13 5.76
N GLU A 112 -9.85 -2.49 5.04
CA GLU A 112 -10.42 -3.84 5.07
C GLU A 112 -9.39 -4.90 4.64
N SER A 113 -8.67 -4.63 3.55
CA SER A 113 -7.59 -5.49 3.08
C SER A 113 -6.50 -5.66 4.15
N LYS A 114 -6.07 -4.55 4.76
CA LYS A 114 -5.01 -4.59 5.79
C LYS A 114 -5.47 -5.25 7.08
N LEU A 115 -6.74 -5.06 7.45
CA LEU A 115 -7.35 -5.70 8.60
C LEU A 115 -7.36 -7.23 8.42
N ALA A 116 -7.80 -7.72 7.26
CA ALA A 116 -7.80 -9.14 6.95
C ALA A 116 -6.38 -9.75 6.98
N GLU A 117 -5.38 -9.05 6.42
CA GLU A 117 -3.98 -9.47 6.50
C GLU A 117 -3.49 -9.55 7.96
N THR A 118 -3.82 -8.54 8.78
CA THR A 118 -3.35 -8.45 10.16
C THR A 118 -4.05 -9.49 11.06
N GLU A 119 -5.34 -9.75 10.86
CA GLU A 119 -6.09 -10.82 11.54
C GLU A 119 -5.57 -12.21 11.18
N LEU A 120 -5.23 -12.42 9.91
CA LEU A 120 -4.59 -13.66 9.46
C LEU A 120 -3.24 -13.88 10.14
N LEU A 121 -2.41 -12.84 10.22
CA LEU A 121 -1.12 -12.88 10.91
C LEU A 121 -1.28 -13.13 12.42
N TYR A 122 -2.25 -12.49 13.06
CA TYR A 122 -2.56 -12.70 14.48
C TYR A 122 -2.91 -14.18 14.73
N THR A 123 -3.83 -14.72 13.94
CA THR A 123 -4.30 -16.12 14.04
C THR A 123 -3.18 -17.12 13.74
N ALA A 124 -2.39 -16.91 12.68
CA ALA A 124 -1.28 -17.79 12.32
C ALA A 124 -0.22 -17.89 13.42
N ASN A 125 -0.07 -16.82 14.21
CA ASN A 125 0.88 -16.72 15.29
C ASN A 125 0.37 -17.26 16.64
N GLN A 126 -0.93 -17.54 16.80
CA GLN A 126 -1.48 -18.05 18.07
C GLN A 126 -0.90 -19.42 18.47
N SER A 127 -0.49 -20.22 17.49
CA SER A 127 0.20 -21.49 17.76
C SER A 127 1.63 -21.33 18.28
N LYS A 128 2.24 -20.14 18.08
CA LYS A 128 3.65 -19.85 18.40
C LYS A 128 3.80 -18.95 19.61
N TYR A 129 2.84 -18.08 19.84
CA TYR A 129 2.91 -17.02 20.84
C TYR A 129 1.63 -16.99 21.67
N VAL A 130 1.78 -16.87 22.99
CA VAL A 130 0.70 -16.56 23.92
C VAL A 130 0.21 -15.13 23.71
N ASP A 131 -0.99 -14.81 24.19
CA ASP A 131 -1.62 -13.51 23.98
C ASP A 131 -0.78 -12.34 24.51
N GLU A 132 -0.07 -12.51 25.63
CA GLU A 132 0.78 -11.48 26.25
C GLU A 132 2.09 -11.25 25.49
N HIS A 133 2.42 -12.09 24.51
CA HIS A 133 3.65 -11.94 23.75
C HIS A 133 3.63 -10.61 22.98
N PRO A 134 4.75 -9.85 22.94
CA PRO A 134 4.77 -8.52 22.33
C PRO A 134 4.27 -8.47 20.88
N ILE A 135 4.54 -9.52 20.09
CA ILE A 135 4.04 -9.62 18.71
C ILE A 135 2.51 -9.73 18.69
N GLN A 136 1.91 -10.52 19.58
CA GLN A 136 0.45 -10.67 19.62
C GLN A 136 -0.24 -9.41 20.12
N GLN A 137 0.31 -8.77 21.15
CA GLN A 137 -0.19 -7.49 21.65
C GLN A 137 -0.13 -6.41 20.57
N ARG A 138 0.97 -6.33 19.81
CA ARG A 138 1.11 -5.38 18.69
C ARG A 138 0.07 -5.63 17.61
N LEU A 139 -0.07 -6.87 17.14
CA LEU A 139 -1.06 -7.21 16.11
C LEU A 139 -2.49 -6.92 16.58
N LYS A 140 -2.80 -7.19 17.86
CA LYS A 140 -4.09 -6.85 18.46
C LYS A 140 -4.36 -5.34 18.48
N ALA A 141 -3.36 -4.54 18.83
CA ALA A 141 -3.46 -3.08 18.80
C ALA A 141 -3.62 -2.54 17.37
N GLU A 142 -2.90 -3.12 16.39
CA GLU A 142 -3.04 -2.78 14.97
C GLU A 142 -4.45 -3.10 14.44
N ILE A 143 -5.00 -4.28 14.78
CA ILE A 143 -6.38 -4.68 14.44
C ILE A 143 -7.39 -3.69 15.01
N GLU A 144 -7.24 -3.34 16.30
CA GLU A 144 -8.16 -2.41 16.96
C GLU A 144 -8.09 -1.01 16.34
N ALA A 145 -6.89 -0.50 16.07
CA ALA A 145 -6.70 0.80 15.44
C ALA A 145 -7.30 0.86 14.02
N LEU A 146 -7.11 -0.20 13.22
CA LEU A 146 -7.70 -0.31 11.89
C LEU A 146 -9.22 -0.35 11.94
N ARG A 147 -9.81 -1.11 12.87
CA ARG A 147 -11.28 -1.17 13.06
C ARG A 147 -11.85 0.19 13.46
N GLN A 148 -11.24 0.87 14.42
CA GLN A 148 -11.66 2.20 14.82
C GLN A 148 -11.63 3.19 13.65
N HIS A 149 -10.60 3.10 12.81
CA HIS A 149 -10.50 3.98 11.64
C HIS A 149 -11.54 3.62 10.57
N LEU A 150 -11.81 2.34 10.33
CA LEU A 150 -12.87 1.91 9.41
C LEU A 150 -14.24 2.41 9.84
N TYR A 151 -14.56 2.31 11.14
CA TYR A 151 -15.84 2.82 11.68
C TYR A 151 -15.98 4.34 11.57
N ALA A 152 -14.88 5.09 11.51
CA ALA A 152 -14.92 6.54 11.34
C ALA A 152 -15.23 6.97 9.89
N LEU A 153 -15.16 6.05 8.92
CA LEU A 153 -15.43 6.30 7.50
C LEU A 153 -16.86 5.89 7.09
N LEU A 154 -17.64 5.25 7.97
CA LEU A 154 -19.00 4.76 7.73
C LEU A 154 -20.05 5.66 8.39
#